data_AF-A0A1G7SIK7-F1
#
_entry.id   AF-A0A1G7SIK7-F1
#
_cell.length_a   1.000
_cell.length_b   1.000
_cell.length_c   1.000
_cell.angle_alpha   90.00
_cell.angle_beta   90.00
_cell.angle_gamma   90.00
#
_symmetry.space_group_name_H-M   'P 1'
#
loop_
_entity.id
_entity.type
_entity.pdbx_description
1 polymer ?
#
loop_
_entity_poly.entity_id
_entity_poly.type
_entity_poly.pdbx_seq_one_letter_code
_entity_poly.pdbx_strand_id
1 'polypeptide(L)'
;MLINTDGLVRARGIRYASASRFEKPEPVAWDGVRDASRRGPACPQPPSTLAALVGGTVDGMTFDEHCQVLSVTAPAGASGLPVMVWFHGGAYVTGSGEAVKYDASLLAAEGVVVVSVSYRLGVFGYLRDNLGLLDQLTALRWVRDNIAEFGGDPSNVTAFGQSAGADAVYALLLTDTEGLFHRAILQSAPLGTRGADRPALAEALREAIPVDAETPVADVLALQQAAVAEVGPRFAPSGGMPFAPELDATGLASVAPRVELLVGHTADDGSPYSPDPEYWQAVTELVFAGPSRQLAQDWTAAGGQAATYVFRWAAAGAPKGSCHCMELPFLFDPDGWVGAGMLAGEEPDQDLAKTMRSTWAGFARNGMDALPSRSLEFGG
;
A
#
# COMPACT_ATOMS: atom_id res chain seq x y z
N MET A 1 -25.02 7.69 -2.35
CA MET A 1 -24.46 6.33 -2.33
C MET A 1 -25.09 5.56 -3.47
N LEU A 2 -24.30 4.98 -4.39
CA LEU A 2 -24.84 4.14 -5.46
C LEU A 2 -24.79 2.69 -4.99
N ILE A 3 -25.94 2.02 -4.99
CA ILE A 3 -26.04 0.57 -4.81
C ILE A 3 -26.00 -0.03 -6.22
N ASN A 4 -24.97 -0.82 -6.50
CA ASN A 4 -24.81 -1.48 -7.79
C ASN A 4 -25.59 -2.81 -7.82
N THR A 5 -25.77 -3.35 -9.03
CA THR A 5 -26.52 -4.60 -9.27
C THR A 5 -25.89 -5.84 -8.63
N ASP A 6 -24.63 -5.75 -8.22
CA ASP A 6 -23.86 -6.79 -7.51
C ASP A 6 -24.08 -6.75 -5.98
N GLY A 7 -24.95 -5.89 -5.48
CA GLY A 7 -25.20 -5.76 -4.04
C GLY A 7 -24.11 -5.02 -3.28
N LEU A 8 -23.21 -4.30 -3.98
CA LEU A 8 -22.18 -3.49 -3.38
C LEU A 8 -22.50 -1.99 -3.45
N VAL A 9 -22.11 -1.29 -2.40
CA VAL A 9 -21.94 0.16 -2.38
C VAL A 9 -20.55 0.50 -2.89
N ARG A 10 -20.47 1.43 -3.84
CA ARG A 10 -19.21 2.04 -4.29
C ARG A 10 -19.32 3.55 -4.24
N ALA A 11 -18.47 4.18 -3.43
CA ALA A 11 -18.34 5.63 -3.37
C ALA A 11 -16.88 6.00 -3.62
N ARG A 12 -16.61 6.67 -4.73
CA ARG A 12 -15.27 6.85 -5.31
C ARG A 12 -14.86 8.31 -5.33
N GLY A 13 -13.54 8.56 -5.30
CA GLY A 13 -12.98 9.90 -5.41
C GLY A 13 -13.40 10.86 -4.29
N ILE A 14 -13.72 10.36 -3.09
CA ILE A 14 -14.12 11.19 -1.96
C ILE A 14 -12.89 11.96 -1.47
N ARG A 15 -12.95 13.29 -1.52
CA ARG A 15 -11.87 14.14 -1.01
C ARG A 15 -11.85 14.13 0.52
N TYR A 16 -10.82 13.52 1.11
CA TYR A 16 -10.64 13.51 2.57
C TYR A 16 -9.85 14.72 3.07
N ALA A 17 -9.03 15.34 2.21
CA ALA A 17 -8.25 16.52 2.57
C ALA A 17 -8.00 17.46 1.37
N SER A 18 -7.50 18.64 1.69
CA SER A 18 -6.87 19.59 0.77
C SER A 18 -5.49 19.93 1.28
N ALA A 19 -4.54 20.07 0.37
CA ALA A 19 -3.19 20.53 0.69
C ALA A 19 -2.72 21.50 -0.37
N SER A 20 -2.10 22.60 0.07
CA SER A 20 -1.22 23.39 -0.79
C SER A 20 0.08 22.63 -1.01
N ARG A 21 0.81 22.97 -2.07
CA ARG A 21 2.08 22.30 -2.36
C ARG A 21 3.06 22.44 -1.20
N PHE A 22 3.66 21.32 -0.82
CA PHE A 22 4.59 21.19 0.31
C PHE A 22 4.04 21.55 1.69
N GLU A 23 2.71 21.68 1.83
CA GLU A 23 2.06 21.94 3.10
C GLU A 23 1.34 20.70 3.65
N LYS A 24 1.06 20.70 4.95
CA LYS A 24 0.33 19.61 5.61
C LYS A 24 -1.11 19.51 5.06
N PRO A 25 -1.68 18.29 4.99
CA PRO A 25 -3.07 18.14 4.56
C PRO A 25 -4.02 18.62 5.65
N GLU A 26 -5.07 19.32 5.22
CA GLU A 26 -6.17 19.77 6.07
C GLU A 26 -7.45 19.00 5.72
N PRO A 27 -8.15 18.42 6.71
CA PRO A 27 -9.43 17.75 6.47
C PRO A 27 -10.43 18.66 5.77
N VAL A 28 -11.15 18.14 4.78
CA VAL A 28 -12.16 18.90 4.04
C VAL A 28 -13.56 18.52 4.50
N ALA A 29 -14.34 19.54 4.85
CA ALA A 29 -15.79 19.45 4.96
C ALA A 29 -16.45 20.05 3.71
N TRP A 30 -17.64 19.57 3.36
CA TRP A 30 -18.46 20.18 2.31
C TRP A 30 -19.93 20.12 2.68
N ASP A 31 -20.70 21.09 2.18
CA ASP A 31 -22.15 21.09 2.29
C ASP A 31 -22.80 20.40 1.09
N GLY A 32 -23.96 19.78 1.32
CA GLY A 32 -24.78 19.17 0.27
C GLY A 32 -24.25 17.84 -0.27
N VAL A 33 -24.71 17.47 -1.47
CA VAL A 33 -24.43 16.18 -2.11
C VAL A 33 -23.27 16.31 -3.09
N ARG A 34 -22.28 15.41 -2.99
CA ARG A 34 -21.21 15.26 -3.98
C ARG A 34 -21.39 13.97 -4.78
N ASP A 35 -21.09 14.05 -6.08
CA ASP A 35 -21.01 12.88 -6.94
C ASP A 35 -19.75 12.07 -6.58
N ALA A 36 -19.95 10.85 -6.10
CA ALA A 36 -18.92 9.87 -5.78
C ALA A 36 -19.02 8.63 -6.70
N SER A 37 -19.52 8.80 -7.93
CA SER A 37 -19.61 7.71 -8.92
C SER A 37 -18.30 7.48 -9.69
N ARG A 38 -17.45 8.51 -9.74
CA ARG A 38 -16.22 8.54 -10.54
C ARG A 38 -14.99 8.40 -9.66
N ARG A 39 -13.97 7.72 -10.19
CA ARG A 39 -12.64 7.67 -9.59
C ARG A 39 -12.03 9.07 -9.60
N GLY A 40 -11.32 9.42 -8.54
CA GLY A 40 -10.56 10.65 -8.42
C GLY A 40 -9.24 10.62 -9.21
N PRO A 41 -8.53 11.75 -9.28
CA PRO A 41 -7.25 11.85 -9.97
C PRO A 41 -6.14 11.09 -9.24
N ALA A 42 -5.13 10.65 -9.98
CA ALA A 42 -3.86 10.21 -9.41
C ALA A 42 -3.00 11.43 -9.03
N CYS A 43 -2.12 11.27 -8.04
CA CYS A 43 -1.10 12.29 -7.76
C CYS A 43 -0.10 12.37 -8.93
N PRO A 44 0.47 13.55 -9.23
CA PRO A 44 1.49 13.68 -10.27
C PRO A 44 2.68 12.77 -9.99
N GLN A 45 3.08 12.02 -11.00
CA GLN A 45 4.10 10.97 -10.89
C GLN A 45 4.70 10.66 -12.27
N PRO A 46 5.95 10.17 -12.34
CA PRO A 46 6.50 9.65 -13.58
C PRO A 46 5.86 8.29 -13.94
N PRO A 47 6.08 7.77 -15.15
CA PRO A 47 5.75 6.39 -15.49
C PRO A 47 6.45 5.38 -14.57
N SER A 48 5.76 4.28 -14.25
CA SER A 48 6.33 3.20 -13.42
C SER A 48 7.29 2.33 -14.24
N THR A 49 8.46 2.03 -13.68
CA THR A 49 9.44 1.10 -14.27
C THR A 49 8.98 -0.36 -14.24
N LEU A 50 8.00 -0.69 -13.39
CA LEU A 50 7.42 -2.04 -13.29
C LEU A 50 6.14 -2.21 -14.10
N ALA A 51 5.68 -1.19 -14.84
CA ALA A 51 4.38 -1.21 -15.53
C ALA A 51 4.21 -2.43 -16.47
N ALA A 52 5.26 -2.85 -17.18
CA ALA A 52 5.22 -4.02 -18.04
C ALA A 52 5.02 -5.34 -17.28
N LEU A 53 5.49 -5.42 -16.04
CA LEU A 53 5.40 -6.62 -15.21
C LEU A 53 4.09 -6.67 -14.42
N VAL A 54 3.75 -5.58 -13.73
CA VAL A 54 2.62 -5.55 -12.77
C VAL A 54 1.36 -4.87 -13.33
N GLY A 55 1.35 -4.58 -14.63
CA GLY A 55 0.29 -3.84 -15.31
C GLY A 55 0.31 -2.34 -15.01
N GLY A 56 -0.24 -1.56 -15.93
CA GLY A 56 -0.40 -0.11 -15.77
C GLY A 56 -1.26 0.23 -14.56
N THR A 57 -0.78 1.15 -13.72
CA THR A 57 -1.47 1.49 -12.46
C THR A 57 -2.39 2.70 -12.60
N VAL A 58 -2.01 3.65 -13.46
CA VAL A 58 -2.69 4.94 -13.62
C VAL A 58 -3.18 5.14 -15.06
N ASP A 59 -3.35 4.03 -15.79
CA ASP A 59 -3.80 4.04 -17.18
C ASP A 59 -5.20 4.65 -17.29
N GLY A 60 -5.36 5.64 -18.17
CA GLY A 60 -6.63 6.35 -18.36
C GLY A 60 -7.02 7.30 -17.22
N MET A 61 -6.16 7.51 -16.22
CA MET A 61 -6.41 8.45 -15.14
C MET A 61 -5.96 9.88 -15.48
N THR A 62 -6.62 10.86 -14.86
CA THR A 62 -6.13 12.25 -14.82
C THR A 62 -5.17 12.45 -13.65
N PHE A 63 -4.27 13.43 -13.78
CA PHE A 63 -3.31 13.81 -12.73
C PHE A 63 -3.65 15.18 -12.16
N ASP A 64 -3.58 15.32 -10.84
CA ASP A 64 -3.86 16.57 -10.12
C ASP A 64 -3.12 16.56 -8.77
N GLU A 65 -2.50 17.67 -8.37
CA GLU A 65 -1.87 17.80 -7.04
C GLU A 65 -2.88 17.70 -5.89
N HIS A 66 -4.14 18.04 -6.16
CA HIS A 66 -5.27 17.89 -5.26
C HIS A 66 -5.81 16.44 -5.25
N CYS A 67 -4.91 15.45 -5.20
CA CYS A 67 -5.18 14.02 -5.25
C CYS A 67 -5.49 13.35 -3.90
N GLN A 68 -5.74 14.12 -2.83
CA GLN A 68 -6.07 13.59 -1.49
C GLN A 68 -7.50 13.04 -1.45
N VAL A 69 -7.69 11.91 -2.13
CA VAL A 69 -8.97 11.22 -2.31
C VAL A 69 -8.92 9.77 -1.83
N LEU A 70 -10.07 9.24 -1.46
CA LEU A 70 -10.27 7.82 -1.15
C LEU A 70 -11.54 7.28 -1.79
N SER A 71 -11.60 5.96 -1.92
CA SER A 71 -12.78 5.22 -2.38
C SER A 71 -13.20 4.18 -1.35
N VAL A 72 -14.51 4.04 -1.13
CA VAL A 72 -15.11 3.02 -0.26
C VAL A 72 -15.88 2.00 -1.11
N THR A 73 -15.59 0.71 -0.90
CA THR A 73 -16.35 -0.42 -1.43
C THR A 73 -16.86 -1.26 -0.27
N ALA A 74 -18.18 -1.49 -0.19
CA ALA A 74 -18.82 -2.15 0.95
C ALA A 74 -20.03 -2.99 0.52
N PRO A 75 -20.37 -4.07 1.24
CA PRO A 75 -21.67 -4.75 1.09
C PRO A 75 -22.85 -3.82 1.39
N ALA A 76 -23.84 -3.78 0.50
CA ALA A 76 -25.02 -2.95 0.71
C ALA A 76 -25.88 -3.47 1.88
N GLY A 77 -26.34 -2.55 2.72
CA GLY A 77 -27.24 -2.87 3.85
C GLY A 77 -26.58 -3.59 5.03
N ALA A 78 -25.26 -3.78 5.01
CA ALA A 78 -24.52 -4.32 6.14
C ALA A 78 -24.18 -3.21 7.17
N SER A 79 -23.90 -3.62 8.41
CA SER A 79 -23.54 -2.72 9.50
C SER A 79 -22.54 -3.39 10.45
N GLY A 80 -21.60 -2.62 10.99
CA GLY A 80 -20.60 -3.13 11.94
C GLY A 80 -19.60 -4.11 11.33
N LEU A 81 -19.33 -4.00 10.01
CA LEU A 81 -18.35 -4.85 9.35
C LEU A 81 -16.91 -4.41 9.68
N PRO A 82 -15.95 -5.34 9.76
CA PRO A 82 -14.53 -4.98 9.79
C PRO A 82 -14.14 -4.11 8.60
N VAL A 83 -13.28 -3.13 8.84
CA VAL A 83 -12.81 -2.17 7.83
C VAL A 83 -11.35 -2.49 7.47
N MET A 84 -11.05 -2.55 6.18
CA MET A 84 -9.70 -2.72 5.65
C MET A 84 -9.30 -1.47 4.86
N VAL A 85 -8.23 -0.78 5.28
CA VAL A 85 -7.75 0.46 4.64
C VAL A 85 -6.49 0.16 3.83
N TRP A 86 -6.62 0.23 2.50
CA TRP A 86 -5.59 -0.10 1.53
C TRP A 86 -4.68 1.09 1.22
N PHE A 87 -3.37 0.85 1.37
CA PHE A 87 -2.30 1.74 0.92
C PHE A 87 -1.52 1.07 -0.22
N HIS A 88 -1.49 1.71 -1.39
CA HIS A 88 -0.88 1.15 -2.59
C HIS A 88 0.66 1.18 -2.55
N GLY A 89 1.30 0.29 -3.32
CA GLY A 89 2.74 0.30 -3.55
C GLY A 89 3.20 1.32 -4.60
N GLY A 90 4.47 1.20 -5.02
CA GLY A 90 5.05 2.02 -6.10
C GLY A 90 6.27 2.85 -5.71
N ALA A 91 7.05 2.37 -4.75
CA ALA A 91 8.30 2.97 -4.26
C ALA A 91 8.17 4.41 -3.74
N TYR A 92 6.96 4.79 -3.28
CA TYR A 92 6.56 6.16 -2.99
C TYR A 92 6.71 7.12 -4.17
N VAL A 93 6.94 6.64 -5.39
CA VAL A 93 7.14 7.46 -6.61
C VAL A 93 5.92 7.37 -7.52
N THR A 94 5.27 6.21 -7.56
CA THR A 94 4.12 5.91 -8.42
C THR A 94 3.00 5.22 -7.65
N GLY A 95 1.82 5.12 -8.26
CA GLY A 95 0.65 4.44 -7.74
C GLY A 95 -0.54 5.37 -7.49
N SER A 96 -1.69 4.75 -7.20
CA SER A 96 -2.92 5.44 -6.82
C SER A 96 -3.88 4.46 -6.14
N GLY A 97 -4.55 4.89 -5.07
CA GLY A 97 -5.64 4.12 -4.46
C GLY A 97 -6.86 4.01 -5.38
N GLU A 98 -6.96 4.93 -6.33
CA GLU A 98 -8.02 4.97 -7.33
C GLU A 98 -7.76 4.05 -8.54
N ALA A 99 -6.65 3.28 -8.57
CA ALA A 99 -6.35 2.38 -9.68
C ALA A 99 -7.42 1.28 -9.85
N VAL A 100 -7.72 0.92 -11.11
CA VAL A 100 -8.72 -0.11 -11.42
C VAL A 100 -8.29 -1.49 -10.91
N LYS A 101 -7.00 -1.79 -10.91
CA LYS A 101 -6.44 -3.06 -10.41
C LYS A 101 -6.59 -3.29 -8.91
N TYR A 102 -6.98 -2.26 -8.16
CA TYR A 102 -7.34 -2.37 -6.75
C TYR A 102 -8.86 -2.35 -6.56
N ASP A 103 -9.64 -2.77 -7.57
CA ASP A 103 -11.08 -2.98 -7.39
C ASP A 103 -11.31 -4.06 -6.33
N ALA A 104 -11.88 -3.63 -5.21
CA ALA A 104 -12.01 -4.42 -4.01
C ALA A 104 -13.35 -5.18 -3.94
N SER A 105 -14.09 -5.29 -5.05
CA SER A 105 -15.42 -5.90 -5.04
C SER A 105 -15.41 -7.35 -4.52
N LEU A 106 -14.43 -8.14 -4.94
CA LEU A 106 -14.28 -9.54 -4.47
C LEU A 106 -13.88 -9.63 -3.00
N LEU A 107 -13.06 -8.69 -2.50
CA LEU A 107 -12.69 -8.64 -1.10
C LEU A 107 -13.86 -8.18 -0.23
N ALA A 108 -14.59 -7.14 -0.65
CA ALA A 108 -15.78 -6.65 0.04
C ALA A 108 -16.87 -7.74 0.15
N ALA A 109 -16.99 -8.60 -0.87
CA ALA A 109 -17.89 -9.75 -0.86
C ALA A 109 -17.57 -10.78 0.24
N GLU A 110 -16.37 -10.75 0.86
CA GLU A 110 -16.03 -11.53 2.06
C GLU A 110 -16.58 -10.91 3.38
N GLY A 111 -17.44 -9.88 3.27
CA GLY A 111 -18.08 -9.24 4.41
C GLY A 111 -17.18 -8.24 5.14
N VAL A 112 -16.40 -7.46 4.40
CA VAL A 112 -15.56 -6.37 4.91
C VAL A 112 -15.89 -5.07 4.17
N VAL A 113 -15.62 -3.92 4.79
CA VAL A 113 -15.58 -2.63 4.10
C VAL A 113 -14.13 -2.37 3.67
N VAL A 114 -13.90 -2.01 2.42
CA VAL A 114 -12.56 -1.68 1.91
C VAL A 114 -12.49 -0.20 1.57
N VAL A 115 -11.46 0.47 2.08
CA VAL A 115 -11.16 1.88 1.79
C VAL A 115 -9.82 1.99 1.08
N SER A 116 -9.80 2.42 -0.18
CA SER A 116 -8.57 2.62 -0.95
C SER A 116 -8.15 4.08 -0.89
N VAL A 117 -6.91 4.36 -0.49
CA VAL A 117 -6.42 5.72 -0.25
C VAL A 117 -5.37 6.13 -1.29
N SER A 118 -5.56 7.30 -1.91
CA SER A 118 -4.51 8.01 -2.65
C SER A 118 -3.82 9.04 -1.75
N TYR A 119 -2.49 9.12 -1.83
CA TYR A 119 -1.66 10.01 -1.01
C TYR A 119 -0.49 10.55 -1.83
N ARG A 120 0.08 11.69 -1.44
CA ARG A 120 1.18 12.33 -2.18
C ARG A 120 2.41 11.45 -2.28
N LEU A 121 3.11 11.56 -3.41
CA LEU A 121 4.24 10.74 -3.81
C LEU A 121 5.46 11.62 -4.14
N GLY A 122 6.63 10.99 -4.16
CA GLY A 122 7.88 11.54 -4.64
C GLY A 122 8.22 12.86 -3.97
N VAL A 123 8.60 13.83 -4.79
CA VAL A 123 8.95 15.17 -4.33
C VAL A 123 7.80 15.86 -3.61
N PHE A 124 6.56 15.67 -4.07
CA PHE A 124 5.37 16.26 -3.45
C PHE A 124 5.03 15.68 -2.08
N GLY A 125 5.43 14.44 -1.81
CA GLY A 125 5.07 13.71 -0.60
C GLY A 125 6.19 13.56 0.43
N TYR A 126 7.46 13.53 0.02
CA TYR A 126 8.54 12.99 0.85
C TYR A 126 9.90 13.67 0.68
N LEU A 127 10.08 14.68 -0.18
CA LEU A 127 11.39 15.35 -0.32
C LEU A 127 11.76 16.13 0.94
N ARG A 128 10.78 16.71 1.64
CA ARG A 128 11.00 17.58 2.80
C ARG A 128 10.50 16.88 4.05
N ASP A 129 9.20 16.97 4.30
CA ASP A 129 8.50 16.32 5.39
C ASP A 129 7.79 15.05 4.91
N ASN A 130 7.25 14.28 5.85
CA ASN A 130 6.42 13.10 5.60
C ASN A 130 5.00 13.45 5.15
N LEU A 131 4.83 14.36 4.19
CA LEU A 131 3.52 14.84 3.76
C LEU A 131 2.61 13.73 3.22
N GLY A 132 3.16 12.76 2.49
CA GLY A 132 2.42 11.58 2.05
C GLY A 132 1.98 10.68 3.22
N LEU A 133 2.76 10.59 4.30
CA LEU A 133 2.35 9.87 5.52
C LEU A 133 1.26 10.63 6.28
N LEU A 134 1.35 11.97 6.31
CA LEU A 134 0.30 12.81 6.91
C LEU A 134 -1.01 12.75 6.13
N ASP A 135 -0.95 12.59 4.81
CA ASP A 135 -2.13 12.33 3.97
C ASP A 135 -2.82 11.03 4.42
N GLN A 136 -2.04 9.95 4.57
CA GLN A 136 -2.54 8.65 5.03
C GLN A 136 -3.13 8.71 6.45
N LEU A 137 -2.47 9.42 7.37
CA LEU A 137 -2.98 9.65 8.73
C LEU A 137 -4.31 10.42 8.71
N THR A 138 -4.43 11.40 7.82
CA THR A 138 -5.66 12.17 7.65
C THR A 138 -6.78 11.32 7.06
N ALA A 139 -6.47 10.43 6.12
CA ALA A 139 -7.42 9.44 5.60
C ALA A 139 -7.88 8.45 6.69
N LEU A 140 -7.00 7.98 7.57
CA LEU A 140 -7.38 7.12 8.71
C LEU A 140 -8.32 7.84 9.70
N ARG A 141 -8.08 9.13 9.96
CA ARG A 141 -9.01 9.96 10.75
C ARG A 141 -10.36 10.11 10.05
N TRP A 142 -10.36 10.30 8.73
CA TRP A 142 -11.60 10.29 7.95
C TRP A 142 -12.35 8.97 8.09
N VAL A 143 -11.65 7.82 8.04
CA VAL A 143 -12.25 6.49 8.24
C VAL A 143 -12.89 6.40 9.62
N ARG A 144 -12.16 6.73 10.69
CA ARG A 144 -12.70 6.74 12.06
C ARG A 144 -14.01 7.55 12.16
N ASP A 145 -14.03 8.71 11.52
CA ASP A 145 -15.13 9.68 11.67
C ASP A 145 -16.34 9.38 10.77
N ASN A 146 -16.17 8.62 9.67
CA ASN A 146 -17.20 8.50 8.63
C ASN A 146 -17.58 7.06 8.24
N ILE A 147 -16.76 6.04 8.55
CA ILE A 147 -16.93 4.71 7.95
C ILE A 147 -18.20 3.97 8.43
N ALA A 148 -18.74 4.36 9.58
CA ALA A 148 -20.01 3.85 10.10
C ALA A 148 -21.17 4.08 9.12
N GLU A 149 -21.17 5.19 8.39
CA GLU A 149 -22.17 5.51 7.36
C GLU A 149 -22.10 4.56 6.14
N PHE A 150 -20.99 3.86 5.97
CA PHE A 150 -20.78 2.83 4.94
C PHE A 150 -20.96 1.41 5.48
N GLY A 151 -21.43 1.26 6.72
CA GLY A 151 -21.64 -0.04 7.37
C GLY A 151 -20.39 -0.63 8.01
N GLY A 152 -19.28 0.12 8.09
CA GLY A 152 -18.04 -0.30 8.73
C GLY A 152 -18.03 -0.03 10.24
N ASP A 153 -17.23 -0.78 10.99
CA ASP A 153 -16.95 -0.54 12.40
C ASP A 153 -15.63 0.22 12.57
N PRO A 154 -15.65 1.50 12.99
CA PRO A 154 -14.43 2.29 13.20
C PRO A 154 -13.55 1.75 14.36
N SER A 155 -14.08 0.88 15.22
CA SER A 155 -13.31 0.19 16.26
C SER A 155 -12.68 -1.13 15.78
N ASN A 156 -12.93 -1.53 14.53
CA ASN A 156 -12.42 -2.76 13.94
C ASN A 156 -11.75 -2.50 12.58
N VAL A 157 -10.72 -1.67 12.60
CA VAL A 157 -9.96 -1.22 11.42
C VAL A 157 -8.64 -1.98 11.28
N THR A 158 -8.36 -2.45 10.08
CA THR A 158 -7.11 -3.10 9.66
C THR A 158 -6.44 -2.24 8.57
N ALA A 159 -5.24 -1.73 8.83
CA ALA A 159 -4.42 -1.07 7.81
C ALA A 159 -3.67 -2.14 7.00
N PHE A 160 -3.73 -2.08 5.68
CA PHE A 160 -2.97 -3.03 4.85
C PHE A 160 -2.40 -2.37 3.60
N GLY A 161 -1.28 -2.90 3.14
CA GLY A 161 -0.62 -2.37 1.96
C GLY A 161 0.38 -3.36 1.39
N GLN A 162 0.85 -3.06 0.19
CA GLN A 162 1.86 -3.86 -0.50
C GLN A 162 3.08 -3.00 -0.88
N SER A 163 4.28 -3.55 -0.80
CA SER A 163 5.52 -2.85 -1.14
C SER A 163 5.69 -1.55 -0.34
N ALA A 164 5.87 -0.42 -1.02
CA ALA A 164 5.89 0.90 -0.39
C ALA A 164 4.64 1.19 0.46
N GLY A 165 3.47 0.65 0.10
CA GLY A 165 2.26 0.76 0.91
C GLY A 165 2.35 -0.05 2.20
N ALA A 166 3.01 -1.21 2.17
CA ALA A 166 3.29 -1.99 3.39
C ALA A 166 4.33 -1.30 4.27
N ASP A 167 5.38 -0.72 3.68
CA ASP A 167 6.33 0.15 4.40
C ASP A 167 5.64 1.40 4.98
N ALA A 168 4.61 1.92 4.30
CA ALA A 168 3.81 3.03 4.81
C ALA A 168 2.96 2.62 6.02
N VAL A 169 2.35 1.43 5.99
CA VAL A 169 1.68 0.84 7.17
C VAL A 169 2.68 0.65 8.32
N TYR A 170 3.89 0.17 8.02
CA TYR A 170 4.97 0.09 9.02
C TYR A 170 5.30 1.46 9.61
N ALA A 171 5.43 2.50 8.79
CA ALA A 171 5.65 3.87 9.25
C ALA A 171 4.49 4.38 10.12
N LEU A 172 3.23 4.11 9.75
CA LEU A 172 2.05 4.48 10.52
C LEU A 172 2.03 3.83 11.90
N LEU A 173 2.42 2.55 12.01
CA LEU A 173 2.57 1.85 13.30
C LEU A 173 3.53 2.56 14.26
N LEU A 174 4.53 3.28 13.74
CA LEU A 174 5.53 3.99 14.53
C LEU A 174 5.19 5.47 14.77
N THR A 175 3.98 5.88 14.40
CA THR A 175 3.44 7.23 14.61
C THR A 175 2.27 7.19 15.59
N ASP A 176 1.78 8.36 15.99
CA ASP A 176 0.59 8.47 16.85
C ASP A 176 -0.70 8.10 16.09
N THR A 177 -1.01 6.80 16.11
CA THR A 177 -2.16 6.18 15.46
C THR A 177 -3.07 5.45 16.45
N GLU A 178 -2.96 5.77 17.74
CA GLU A 178 -3.80 5.17 18.77
C GLU A 178 -5.30 5.33 18.45
N GLY A 179 -6.01 4.20 18.42
CA GLY A 179 -7.43 4.14 18.10
C GLY A 179 -7.78 4.35 16.62
N LEU A 180 -6.81 4.48 15.70
CA LEU A 180 -7.08 4.60 14.26
C LEU A 180 -7.13 3.25 13.55
N PHE A 181 -6.35 2.27 14.02
CA PHE A 181 -6.42 0.88 13.55
C PHE A 181 -5.88 -0.08 14.61
N HIS A 182 -6.28 -1.35 14.47
CA HIS A 182 -6.11 -2.39 15.50
C HIS A 182 -5.38 -3.61 14.95
N ARG A 183 -5.24 -3.70 13.62
CA ARG A 183 -4.50 -4.75 12.91
C ARG A 183 -3.75 -4.18 11.73
N ALA A 184 -2.66 -4.85 11.36
CA ALA A 184 -1.85 -4.49 10.22
C ALA A 184 -1.56 -5.71 9.34
N ILE A 185 -1.67 -5.55 8.02
CA ILE A 185 -1.17 -6.53 7.05
C ILE A 185 -0.11 -5.89 6.16
N LEU A 186 1.12 -6.40 6.25
CA LEU A 186 2.28 -5.91 5.49
C LEU A 186 2.65 -6.94 4.42
N GLN A 187 2.34 -6.62 3.17
CA GLN A 187 2.60 -7.50 2.02
C GLN A 187 3.87 -7.06 1.29
N SER A 188 4.91 -7.90 1.29
CA SER A 188 6.20 -7.63 0.62
C SER A 188 6.77 -6.24 0.99
N ALA A 189 6.79 -5.91 2.29
CA ALA A 189 7.36 -4.65 2.75
C ALA A 189 8.88 -4.65 2.52
N PRO A 190 9.46 -3.67 1.79
CA PRO A 190 10.90 -3.61 1.51
C PRO A 190 11.69 -3.09 2.72
N LEU A 191 11.47 -3.66 3.91
CA LEU A 191 12.03 -3.19 5.18
C LEU A 191 13.57 -3.20 5.19
N GLY A 192 14.21 -4.06 4.38
CA GLY A 192 15.66 -4.06 4.21
C GLY A 192 16.23 -2.81 3.53
N THR A 193 15.37 -1.96 2.95
CA THR A 193 15.76 -0.64 2.42
C THR A 193 15.79 0.45 3.50
N ARG A 194 15.45 0.15 4.76
CA ARG A 194 15.50 1.12 5.87
C ARG A 194 16.90 1.18 6.51
N GLY A 195 17.94 1.08 5.70
CA GLY A 195 19.34 1.01 6.13
C GLY A 195 19.88 2.32 6.72
N ALA A 196 21.08 2.23 7.31
CA ALA A 196 21.76 3.37 7.93
C ALA A 196 22.14 4.51 6.95
N ASP A 197 22.15 4.22 5.65
CA ASP A 197 22.44 5.16 4.58
C ASP A 197 21.22 6.01 4.17
N ARG A 198 20.03 5.69 4.67
CA ARG A 198 18.76 6.36 4.38
C ARG A 198 18.79 7.89 4.62
N PRO A 199 19.30 8.42 5.75
CA PRO A 199 19.38 9.86 5.95
C PRO A 199 20.29 10.56 4.94
N ALA A 200 21.41 9.93 4.57
CA ALA A 200 22.34 10.47 3.58
C ALA A 200 21.75 10.46 2.16
N LEU A 201 20.98 9.43 1.81
CA LEU A 201 20.21 9.38 0.57
C LEU A 201 19.17 10.52 0.50
N ALA A 202 18.39 10.72 1.57
CA ALA A 202 17.39 11.78 1.63
C ALA A 202 18.03 13.16 1.46
N GLU A 203 19.16 13.42 2.14
CA GLU A 203 19.90 14.69 2.00
C GLU A 203 20.43 14.88 0.58
N ALA A 204 21.05 13.86 -0.01
CA ALA A 204 21.57 13.95 -1.38
C ALA A 204 20.45 14.21 -2.41
N LEU A 205 19.25 13.67 -2.21
CA LEU A 205 18.09 13.97 -3.05
C LEU A 205 17.57 15.40 -2.85
N ARG A 206 17.56 15.92 -1.62
CA ARG A 206 17.20 17.32 -1.34
C ARG A 206 18.15 18.30 -2.02
N GLU A 207 19.46 18.03 -1.95
CA GLU A 207 20.47 18.86 -2.62
C GLU A 207 20.32 18.81 -4.16
N ALA A 208 19.99 17.63 -4.71
CA ALA A 208 19.87 17.42 -6.16
C ALA A 208 18.55 17.93 -6.77
N ILE A 209 17.53 18.25 -5.97
CA ILE A 209 16.18 18.62 -6.44
C ILE A 209 15.81 20.03 -5.94
N PRO A 210 16.29 21.10 -6.59
CA PRO A 210 16.01 22.48 -6.20
C PRO A 210 14.63 22.93 -6.69
N VAL A 211 13.57 22.59 -5.95
CA VAL A 211 12.18 22.94 -6.27
C VAL A 211 11.51 23.78 -5.20
N ASP A 212 10.53 24.57 -5.60
CA ASP A 212 9.68 25.40 -4.74
C ASP A 212 8.18 25.29 -5.10
N ALA A 213 7.36 26.11 -4.42
CA ALA A 213 5.91 26.09 -4.57
C ALA A 213 5.44 26.43 -6.01
N GLU A 214 6.23 27.21 -6.75
CA GLU A 214 5.88 27.75 -8.06
C GLU A 214 6.46 26.93 -9.23
N THR A 215 7.37 25.99 -8.93
CA THR A 215 8.01 25.15 -9.95
C THR A 215 6.95 24.36 -10.73
N PRO A 216 6.92 24.38 -12.07
CA PRO A 216 5.92 23.61 -12.82
C PRO A 216 5.97 22.11 -12.50
N VAL A 217 4.81 21.43 -12.43
CA VAL A 217 4.73 19.99 -12.11
C VAL A 217 5.63 19.15 -13.01
N ALA A 218 5.66 19.46 -14.32
CA ALA A 218 6.51 18.75 -15.28
C ALA A 218 8.01 18.87 -14.94
N ASP A 219 8.45 20.05 -14.50
CA ASP A 219 9.84 20.30 -14.13
C ASP A 219 10.20 19.59 -12.82
N VAL A 220 9.29 19.57 -11.84
CA VAL A 220 9.45 18.79 -10.60
C VAL A 220 9.67 17.31 -10.92
N LEU A 221 8.84 16.74 -11.81
CA LEU A 221 8.95 15.34 -12.19
C LEU A 221 10.25 15.05 -12.97
N ALA A 222 10.66 15.95 -13.86
CA ALA A 222 11.92 15.80 -14.60
C ALA A 222 13.15 15.85 -13.68
N LEU A 223 13.19 16.81 -12.74
CA LEU A 223 14.25 16.92 -11.74
C LEU A 223 14.28 15.71 -10.81
N GLN A 224 13.12 15.23 -10.36
CA GLN A 224 13.00 14.00 -9.58
C GLN A 224 13.62 12.81 -10.31
N GLN A 225 13.25 12.59 -11.59
CA GLN A 225 13.76 11.46 -12.36
C GLN A 225 15.28 11.54 -12.55
N ALA A 226 15.81 12.72 -12.87
CA ALA A 226 17.25 12.94 -13.03
C ALA A 226 18.02 12.67 -11.73
N ALA A 227 17.56 13.24 -10.61
CA ALA A 227 18.19 13.06 -9.31
C ALA A 227 18.13 11.61 -8.82
N VAL A 228 16.99 10.92 -8.96
CA VAL A 228 16.86 9.52 -8.57
C VAL A 228 17.81 8.63 -9.39
N ALA A 229 17.94 8.86 -10.70
CA ALA A 229 18.84 8.10 -11.55
C ALA A 229 20.32 8.33 -11.21
N GLU A 230 20.69 9.55 -10.79
CA GLU A 230 22.05 9.89 -10.42
C GLU A 230 22.43 9.43 -9.01
N VAL A 231 21.55 9.68 -8.04
CA VAL A 231 21.80 9.51 -6.61
C VAL A 231 21.51 8.08 -6.16
N GLY A 232 20.38 7.50 -6.59
CA GLY A 232 19.90 6.20 -6.13
C GLY A 232 20.95 5.07 -6.16
N PRO A 233 21.70 4.87 -7.26
CA PRO A 233 22.72 3.82 -7.34
C PRO A 233 23.85 3.90 -6.31
N ARG A 234 24.05 5.06 -5.67
CA ARG A 234 25.09 5.28 -4.65
C ARG A 234 24.72 4.69 -3.28
N PHE A 235 23.45 4.33 -3.08
CA PHE A 235 22.86 3.99 -1.78
C PHE A 235 22.14 2.63 -1.80
N ALA A 236 22.81 1.54 -2.17
CA ALA A 236 22.16 0.23 -2.20
C ALA A 236 22.02 -0.39 -0.79
N PRO A 237 20.87 -0.99 -0.42
CA PRO A 237 19.66 -1.18 -1.22
C PRO A 237 18.65 0.00 -1.14
N SER A 238 18.87 0.97 -0.25
CA SER A 238 17.96 2.08 0.05
C SER A 238 17.50 2.88 -1.18
N GLY A 239 18.37 3.05 -2.18
CA GLY A 239 18.14 3.78 -3.42
C GLY A 239 17.12 3.13 -4.37
N GLY A 240 16.77 1.85 -4.16
CA GLY A 240 15.62 1.22 -4.83
C GLY A 240 14.27 1.76 -4.36
N MET A 241 14.27 2.46 -3.23
CA MET A 241 13.15 3.18 -2.63
C MET A 241 13.57 4.63 -2.43
N PRO A 242 13.71 5.47 -3.47
CA PRO A 242 14.39 6.77 -3.35
C PRO A 242 13.75 7.70 -2.31
N PHE A 243 12.43 7.62 -2.17
CA PHE A 243 11.67 8.32 -1.14
C PHE A 243 11.11 7.31 -0.14
N ALA A 244 11.04 7.70 1.14
CA ALA A 244 10.42 6.93 2.20
C ALA A 244 10.12 7.85 3.40
N PRO A 245 9.19 7.49 4.30
CA PRO A 245 8.99 8.21 5.53
C PRO A 245 10.25 8.24 6.42
N GLU A 246 10.62 9.43 6.85
CA GLU A 246 11.63 9.66 7.87
C GLU A 246 11.02 9.48 9.25
N LEU A 247 11.42 8.44 9.96
CA LEU A 247 10.83 8.08 11.25
C LEU A 247 11.77 8.46 12.39
N ASP A 248 11.18 9.03 13.44
CA ASP A 248 11.85 9.12 14.73
C ASP A 248 11.95 7.72 15.35
N ALA A 249 12.89 7.53 16.29
CA ALA A 249 13.19 6.26 16.93
C ALA A 249 12.09 5.80 17.92
N THR A 250 10.81 5.76 17.50
CA THR A 250 9.72 5.18 18.27
C THR A 250 9.94 3.68 18.40
N GLY A 251 9.97 3.18 19.64
CA GLY A 251 10.16 1.75 19.92
C GLY A 251 8.89 0.94 19.71
N LEU A 252 9.03 -0.25 19.10
CA LEU A 252 7.95 -1.22 18.87
C LEU A 252 7.14 -1.55 20.13
N ALA A 253 7.76 -1.48 21.32
CA ALA A 253 7.11 -1.76 22.61
C ALA A 253 5.87 -0.89 22.90
N SER A 254 5.76 0.29 22.28
CA SER A 254 4.61 1.19 22.45
C SER A 254 3.41 0.83 21.57
N VAL A 255 3.62 0.07 20.49
CA VAL A 255 2.59 -0.26 19.49
C VAL A 255 2.29 -1.75 19.43
N ALA A 256 3.29 -2.61 19.57
CA ALA A 256 3.15 -4.05 19.37
C ALA A 256 2.04 -4.69 20.22
N PRO A 257 1.87 -4.36 21.52
CA PRO A 257 0.79 -4.92 22.33
C PRO A 257 -0.62 -4.50 21.89
N ARG A 258 -0.75 -3.43 21.10
CA ARG A 258 -2.05 -2.85 20.70
C ARG A 258 -2.50 -3.25 19.30
N VAL A 259 -1.59 -3.74 18.45
CA VAL A 259 -1.88 -4.05 17.05
C VAL A 259 -1.39 -5.45 16.69
N GLU A 260 -2.30 -6.27 16.16
CA GLU A 260 -1.94 -7.58 15.63
C GLU A 260 -1.35 -7.46 14.22
N LEU A 261 -0.26 -8.17 13.95
CA LEU A 261 0.52 -8.03 12.72
C LEU A 261 0.52 -9.31 11.88
N LEU A 262 0.00 -9.24 10.66
CA LEU A 262 0.26 -10.24 9.61
C LEU A 262 1.31 -9.67 8.65
N VAL A 263 2.45 -10.33 8.48
CA VAL A 263 3.52 -9.85 7.59
C VAL A 263 3.98 -10.98 6.67
N GLY A 264 4.22 -10.69 5.39
CA GLY A 264 4.67 -11.73 4.47
C GLY A 264 5.28 -11.18 3.20
N HIS A 265 5.66 -12.10 2.33
CA HIS A 265 6.36 -11.83 1.08
C HIS A 265 6.02 -12.90 0.04
N THR A 266 6.33 -12.65 -1.23
CA THR A 266 6.28 -13.69 -2.26
C THR A 266 7.60 -14.47 -2.31
N ALA A 267 7.58 -15.69 -2.87
CA ALA A 267 8.74 -16.56 -2.88
C ALA A 267 9.93 -16.00 -3.69
N ASP A 268 9.64 -15.22 -4.72
CA ASP A 268 10.63 -14.62 -5.63
C ASP A 268 10.50 -13.09 -5.67
N ASP A 269 10.18 -12.44 -4.54
CA ASP A 269 9.96 -10.99 -4.38
C ASP A 269 11.08 -10.14 -5.04
N GLY A 270 12.33 -10.61 -4.99
CA GLY A 270 13.48 -9.93 -5.58
C GLY A 270 13.58 -10.00 -7.12
N SER A 271 12.82 -10.87 -7.77
CA SER A 271 12.96 -11.18 -9.20
C SER A 271 12.70 -10.04 -10.16
N PRO A 272 11.85 -9.03 -9.87
CA PRO A 272 11.68 -7.89 -10.77
C PRO A 272 12.90 -6.95 -10.78
N TYR A 273 13.69 -6.98 -9.71
CA TYR A 273 14.80 -6.06 -9.47
C TYR A 273 16.14 -6.62 -9.97
N SER A 274 16.14 -7.85 -10.48
CA SER A 274 17.32 -8.52 -11.01
C SER A 274 17.00 -9.52 -12.11
N PRO A 275 17.75 -9.53 -13.22
CA PRO A 275 17.66 -10.59 -14.22
C PRO A 275 18.39 -11.87 -13.78
N ASP A 276 19.32 -11.80 -12.83
CA ASP A 276 20.11 -12.93 -12.35
C ASP A 276 19.38 -13.64 -11.20
N PRO A 277 19.08 -14.95 -11.32
CA PRO A 277 18.42 -15.73 -10.27
C PRO A 277 19.15 -15.81 -8.93
N GLU A 278 20.48 -15.81 -8.91
CA GLU A 278 21.21 -15.81 -7.63
C GLU A 278 21.03 -14.48 -6.92
N TYR A 279 21.15 -13.38 -7.69
CA TYR A 279 20.98 -12.04 -7.15
C TYR A 279 19.51 -11.75 -6.79
N TRP A 280 18.52 -12.28 -7.52
CA TRP A 280 17.12 -12.11 -7.10
C TRP A 280 16.84 -12.75 -5.75
N GLN A 281 17.52 -13.86 -5.40
CA GLN A 281 17.21 -14.58 -4.15
C GLN A 281 17.85 -13.82 -2.99
N ALA A 282 19.04 -13.26 -3.23
CA ALA A 282 19.65 -12.31 -2.30
C ALA A 282 18.77 -11.08 -2.07
N VAL A 283 18.16 -10.51 -3.12
CA VAL A 283 17.22 -9.39 -2.96
C VAL A 283 15.96 -9.82 -2.19
N THR A 284 15.35 -10.97 -2.54
CA THR A 284 14.22 -11.52 -1.78
C THR A 284 14.56 -11.62 -0.30
N GLU A 285 15.70 -12.21 0.04
CA GLU A 285 16.10 -12.45 1.42
C GLU A 285 16.44 -11.15 2.17
N LEU A 286 17.26 -10.29 1.58
CA LEU A 286 17.80 -9.11 2.26
C LEU A 286 16.83 -7.94 2.32
N VAL A 287 15.93 -7.81 1.34
CA VAL A 287 15.01 -6.67 1.23
C VAL A 287 13.64 -6.98 1.82
N PHE A 288 13.13 -8.20 1.65
CA PHE A 288 11.74 -8.54 1.94
C PHE A 288 11.60 -9.64 3.00
N ALA A 289 12.08 -10.84 2.69
CA ALA A 289 11.77 -12.06 3.44
C ALA A 289 12.43 -12.10 4.82
N GLY A 290 13.75 -11.86 4.89
CA GLY A 290 14.50 -11.79 6.14
C GLY A 290 13.97 -10.69 7.07
N PRO A 291 13.87 -9.43 6.60
CA PRO A 291 13.31 -8.33 7.38
C PRO A 291 11.85 -8.57 7.84
N SER A 292 11.01 -9.22 7.03
CA SER A 292 9.63 -9.58 7.43
C SER A 292 9.62 -10.56 8.60
N ARG A 293 10.47 -11.60 8.56
CA ARG A 293 10.62 -12.56 9.66
C ARG A 293 11.19 -11.88 10.91
N GLN A 294 12.19 -11.03 10.75
CA GLN A 294 12.77 -10.27 11.85
C GLN A 294 11.73 -9.37 12.51
N LEU A 295 10.93 -8.64 11.71
CA LEU A 295 9.86 -7.81 12.24
C LEU A 295 8.84 -8.63 13.04
N ALA A 296 8.41 -9.79 12.56
CA ALA A 296 7.46 -10.64 13.31
C ALA A 296 8.04 -11.11 14.65
N GLN A 297 9.34 -11.44 14.69
CA GLN A 297 10.04 -11.83 15.91
C GLN A 297 10.13 -10.65 16.89
N ASP A 298 10.58 -9.49 16.41
CA ASP A 298 10.72 -8.27 17.22
C ASP A 298 9.36 -7.79 17.75
N TRP A 299 8.31 -7.90 16.93
CA TRP A 299 6.93 -7.58 17.30
C TRP A 299 6.45 -8.44 18.47
N THR A 300 6.72 -9.75 18.40
CA THR A 300 6.36 -10.70 19.46
C THR A 300 7.19 -10.44 20.72
N ALA A 301 8.50 -10.17 20.58
CA ALA A 301 9.39 -9.83 21.69
C ALA A 301 8.98 -8.52 22.39
N ALA A 302 8.39 -7.58 21.65
CA ALA A 302 7.82 -6.34 22.15
C ALA A 302 6.44 -6.49 22.81
N GLY A 303 5.92 -7.73 22.95
CA GLY A 303 4.64 -8.04 23.60
C GLY A 303 3.43 -8.02 22.68
N GLY A 304 3.64 -7.93 21.35
CA GLY A 304 2.58 -8.03 20.36
C GLY A 304 2.29 -9.45 19.90
N GLN A 305 1.30 -9.58 19.02
CA GLN A 305 1.02 -10.82 18.30
C GLN A 305 1.34 -10.66 16.82
N ALA A 306 2.09 -11.61 16.27
CA ALA A 306 2.44 -11.61 14.85
C ALA A 306 2.23 -13.00 14.21
N ALA A 307 1.92 -13.00 12.92
CA ALA A 307 1.90 -14.16 12.06
C ALA A 307 2.62 -13.84 10.75
N THR A 308 3.23 -14.85 10.14
CA THR A 308 3.92 -14.71 8.86
C THR A 308 3.20 -15.45 7.74
N TYR A 309 3.38 -15.02 6.49
CA TYR A 309 3.00 -15.81 5.33
C TYR A 309 4.05 -15.78 4.22
N VAL A 310 4.06 -16.83 3.39
CA VAL A 310 4.77 -16.86 2.10
C VAL A 310 3.79 -17.17 0.99
N PHE A 311 3.77 -16.35 -0.06
CA PHE A 311 3.01 -16.61 -1.27
C PHE A 311 3.91 -17.24 -2.34
N ARG A 312 3.52 -18.38 -2.89
CA ARG A 312 4.36 -19.22 -3.77
C ARG A 312 3.78 -19.47 -5.15
N TRP A 313 2.50 -19.15 -5.37
CA TRP A 313 1.91 -19.36 -6.69
C TRP A 313 2.65 -18.56 -7.75
N ALA A 314 2.88 -19.18 -8.90
CA ALA A 314 3.44 -18.55 -10.09
C ALA A 314 2.76 -19.15 -11.32
N ALA A 315 2.49 -18.32 -12.32
CA ALA A 315 2.05 -18.82 -13.63
C ALA A 315 3.15 -19.71 -14.24
N ALA A 316 2.79 -20.82 -14.87
CA ALA A 316 3.72 -21.81 -15.39
C ALA A 316 4.69 -21.22 -16.43
N GLY A 317 4.27 -20.17 -17.15
CA GLY A 317 5.10 -19.42 -18.10
C GLY A 317 5.76 -18.15 -17.56
N ALA A 318 5.58 -17.80 -16.27
CA ALA A 318 6.08 -16.53 -15.74
C ALA A 318 7.61 -16.51 -15.65
N PRO A 319 8.29 -15.55 -16.31
CA PRO A 319 9.76 -15.49 -16.32
C PRO A 319 10.38 -15.12 -14.97
N LYS A 320 9.55 -14.77 -13.97
CA LYS A 320 9.94 -14.16 -12.70
C LYS A 320 9.44 -14.94 -11.48
N GLY A 321 8.95 -16.17 -11.67
CA GLY A 321 8.44 -17.00 -10.58
C GLY A 321 7.29 -16.33 -9.83
N SER A 322 7.21 -16.57 -8.52
CA SER A 322 6.25 -15.89 -7.64
C SER A 322 6.80 -14.51 -7.28
N CYS A 323 6.84 -13.61 -8.27
CA CYS A 323 7.50 -12.32 -8.15
C CYS A 323 6.75 -11.32 -7.24
N HIS A 324 7.39 -10.19 -6.95
CA HIS A 324 6.78 -9.08 -6.23
C HIS A 324 5.40 -8.70 -6.81
N CYS A 325 4.42 -8.50 -5.92
CA CYS A 325 3.00 -8.20 -6.23
C CYS A 325 2.16 -9.38 -6.75
N MET A 326 2.71 -10.59 -6.90
CA MET A 326 1.98 -11.74 -7.47
C MET A 326 0.71 -12.11 -6.70
N GLU A 327 0.64 -11.78 -5.42
CA GLU A 327 -0.50 -12.07 -4.56
C GLU A 327 -1.67 -11.10 -4.73
N LEU A 328 -1.46 -9.94 -5.37
CA LEU A 328 -2.49 -8.91 -5.50
C LEU A 328 -3.67 -9.27 -6.42
N PRO A 329 -3.48 -9.93 -7.58
CA PRO A 329 -4.58 -10.46 -8.40
C PRO A 329 -5.45 -11.51 -7.69
N PHE A 330 -4.96 -12.11 -6.60
CA PHE A 330 -5.73 -13.07 -5.79
C PHE A 330 -6.63 -12.36 -4.77
N LEU A 331 -6.20 -11.17 -4.33
CA LEU A 331 -6.90 -10.35 -3.34
C LEU A 331 -7.95 -9.42 -3.97
N PHE A 332 -7.62 -8.81 -5.12
CA PHE A 332 -8.46 -7.86 -5.85
C PHE A 332 -9.10 -8.50 -7.10
N ASP A 333 -9.94 -7.75 -7.80
CA ASP A 333 -10.53 -8.20 -9.07
C ASP A 333 -9.46 -8.46 -10.15
N PRO A 334 -9.33 -9.70 -10.67
CA PRO A 334 -8.32 -10.05 -11.66
C PRO A 334 -8.46 -9.30 -12.99
N ASP A 335 -9.65 -8.79 -13.34
CA ASP A 335 -9.87 -8.04 -14.58
C ASP A 335 -8.97 -6.79 -14.66
N GLY A 336 -8.64 -6.19 -13.52
CA GLY A 336 -7.74 -5.04 -13.45
C GLY A 336 -6.26 -5.38 -13.67
N TRP A 337 -5.91 -6.66 -13.72
CA TRP A 337 -4.54 -7.16 -13.90
C TRP A 337 -4.30 -7.76 -15.29
N VAL A 338 -5.30 -7.74 -16.16
CA VAL A 338 -5.17 -8.17 -17.56
C VAL A 338 -4.03 -7.42 -18.23
N GLY A 339 -3.09 -8.17 -18.83
CA GLY A 339 -1.89 -7.63 -19.47
C GLY A 339 -0.70 -7.43 -18.52
N ALA A 340 -0.82 -7.71 -17.22
CA ALA A 340 0.34 -7.77 -16.33
C ALA A 340 1.26 -8.93 -16.75
N GLY A 341 2.49 -8.62 -17.15
CA GLY A 341 3.46 -9.62 -17.62
C GLY A 341 3.77 -10.71 -16.60
N MET A 342 3.63 -10.45 -15.29
CA MET A 342 3.83 -11.44 -14.23
C MET A 342 2.87 -12.62 -14.32
N LEU A 343 1.68 -12.43 -14.87
CA LEU A 343 0.67 -13.48 -15.01
C LEU A 343 0.90 -14.36 -16.24
N ALA A 344 1.75 -13.95 -17.19
CA ALA A 344 2.02 -14.69 -18.43
C ALA A 344 0.76 -15.13 -19.21
N GLY A 345 -0.36 -14.41 -19.06
CA GLY A 345 -1.65 -14.74 -19.67
C GLY A 345 -2.47 -15.80 -18.92
N GLU A 346 -2.01 -16.26 -17.77
CA GLU A 346 -2.76 -17.15 -16.88
C GLU A 346 -3.62 -16.34 -15.91
N GLU A 347 -4.83 -16.86 -15.64
CA GLU A 347 -5.73 -16.31 -14.63
C GLU A 347 -5.34 -16.79 -13.22
N PRO A 348 -5.55 -15.99 -12.17
CA PRO A 348 -5.37 -16.44 -10.80
C PRO A 348 -6.20 -17.68 -10.47
N ASP A 349 -5.59 -18.64 -9.77
CA ASP A 349 -6.30 -19.81 -9.24
C ASP A 349 -7.44 -19.37 -8.31
N GLN A 350 -8.67 -19.74 -8.67
CA GLN A 350 -9.87 -19.22 -8.01
C GLN A 350 -10.06 -19.75 -6.59
N ASP A 351 -9.66 -21.00 -6.32
CA ASP A 351 -9.77 -21.61 -4.99
C ASP A 351 -8.72 -21.00 -4.05
N LEU A 352 -7.51 -20.79 -4.56
CA LEU A 352 -6.45 -20.08 -3.84
C LEU A 352 -6.86 -18.62 -3.57
N ALA A 353 -7.42 -17.93 -4.57
CA ALA A 353 -7.87 -16.56 -4.43
C ALA A 353 -8.98 -16.43 -3.38
N LYS A 354 -9.96 -17.35 -3.39
CA LYS A 354 -10.99 -17.41 -2.35
C LYS A 354 -10.41 -17.69 -0.98
N THR A 355 -9.44 -18.60 -0.87
CA THR A 355 -8.76 -18.93 0.40
C THR A 355 -8.01 -17.72 0.95
N MET A 356 -7.29 -17.00 0.10
CA MET A 356 -6.53 -15.81 0.49
C MET A 356 -7.46 -14.69 0.94
N ARG A 357 -8.49 -14.34 0.15
CA ARG A 357 -9.47 -13.30 0.53
C ARG A 357 -10.19 -13.64 1.84
N SER A 358 -10.62 -14.89 2.01
CA SER A 358 -11.27 -15.34 3.26
C SER A 358 -10.32 -15.25 4.45
N THR A 359 -9.02 -15.51 4.26
CA THR A 359 -8.00 -15.38 5.32
C THR A 359 -7.78 -13.92 5.70
N TRP A 360 -7.64 -13.02 4.72
CA TRP A 360 -7.49 -11.59 4.96
C TRP A 360 -8.72 -11.00 5.67
N ALA A 361 -9.92 -11.33 5.19
CA ALA A 361 -11.17 -10.89 5.81
C ALA A 361 -11.39 -11.50 7.20
N GLY A 362 -11.00 -12.76 7.41
CA GLY A 362 -11.01 -13.43 8.70
C GLY A 362 -10.10 -12.73 9.71
N PHE A 363 -8.86 -12.46 9.31
CA PHE A 363 -7.89 -11.71 10.11
C PHE A 363 -8.39 -10.29 10.43
N ALA A 364 -8.93 -9.58 9.43
CA ALA A 364 -9.50 -8.25 9.67
C ALA A 364 -10.66 -8.28 10.67
N ARG A 365 -11.44 -9.38 10.72
CA ARG A 365 -12.60 -9.53 11.59
C ARG A 365 -12.25 -9.91 13.02
N ASN A 366 -11.52 -11.01 13.18
CA ASN A 366 -11.27 -11.65 14.47
C ASN A 366 -9.78 -11.77 14.80
N GLY A 367 -8.93 -11.21 13.96
CA GLY A 367 -7.52 -11.15 14.25
C GLY A 367 -6.81 -12.47 14.22
N MET A 368 -5.86 -12.60 15.13
CA MET A 368 -5.02 -13.78 15.27
C MET A 368 -5.80 -15.07 15.50
N ASP A 369 -7.01 -15.00 16.05
CA ASP A 369 -7.87 -16.17 16.29
C ASP A 369 -8.53 -16.71 15.01
N ALA A 370 -8.56 -15.92 13.93
CA ALA A 370 -9.06 -16.37 12.63
C ALA A 370 -8.03 -17.14 11.80
N LEU A 371 -6.75 -17.06 12.15
CA LEU A 371 -5.68 -17.67 11.35
C LEU A 371 -5.52 -19.15 11.72
N PRO A 372 -5.38 -20.06 10.74
CA PRO A 372 -5.19 -21.50 11.01
C PRO A 372 -3.82 -21.82 11.63
N SER A 373 -2.85 -20.92 11.53
CA SER A 373 -1.52 -21.04 12.10
C SER A 373 -0.87 -19.65 12.25
N ARG A 374 0.30 -19.59 12.89
CA ARG A 374 1.15 -18.38 12.94
C ARG A 374 2.13 -18.27 11.76
N SER A 375 2.15 -19.26 10.88
CA SER A 375 2.99 -19.30 9.67
C SER A 375 2.20 -19.94 8.54
N LEU A 376 1.78 -19.12 7.58
CA LEU A 376 0.88 -19.46 6.49
C LEU A 376 1.68 -19.67 5.20
N GLU A 377 1.13 -20.48 4.30
CA GLU A 377 1.67 -20.67 2.96
C GLU A 377 0.52 -20.69 1.95
N PHE A 378 0.72 -20.04 0.81
CA PHE A 378 -0.28 -19.92 -0.26
C PHE A 378 0.32 -20.37 -1.59
N GLY A 379 -0.35 -21.29 -2.29
CA GLY A 379 0.06 -21.73 -3.63
C GLY A 379 1.36 -22.54 -3.69
N GLY A 380 1.72 -23.20 -2.59
CA GLY A 380 2.88 -24.10 -2.47
C GLY A 380 2.52 -25.57 -2.60
#